data_AF-A0A850AGC6-F1
#
_entry.id   AF-A0A850AGC6-F1
#
_cell.length_a   1.000
_cell.length_b   1.000
_cell.length_c   1.000
_cell.angle_alpha   90.00
_cell.angle_beta   90.00
_cell.angle_gamma   90.00
#
_symmetry.space_group_name_H-M   'P 1'
#
loop_
_entity.id
_entity.type
_entity.pdbx_description
1 polymer ?
#
loop_
_entity_poly.entity_id
_entity_poly.type
_entity_poly.pdbx_seq_one_letter_code
_entity_poly.pdbx_strand_id
1 'polypeptide(L)'
;MATVYTRTHKTLSPDFQSGQASPALLFHKWQAWDDDFKGFQRTDSRLEYLQNIATSVQATFQRSYSGWHQRYLAALTALGAETTVRYSTVWRLIIGWGGNPALEAGLTLHHLYGFPCIPGAAVKGVLHHLAEMEIMAREVDLPGKPGQPIAEGLKQLSQSPPADPPAWLGEMLQQLRLVKALFGSIHLERGKPEKGENPFGPECPRPLLKELLETLEKHKPASWREPQEQIKKLLDDHTGGMLRFYDAVPEPNQAELLQTDIVNCHYSEYYKENSTYPPSDDQQPIPVTFLAVRPGARFIFPFAAQGWPQAAGRDREEKERLAALQGLEEKDLAPLVKKWLQTALGEWGIGAKTAAGYGYFNTGLDFQLPKGADNGTGVTTTEPGITPVKPPPYPSSTSPAAKLKGISRQHGEAAWKIIAAGEHVEKIEGGPVSFREMNEPLPARKISHGGKTLEVRYKNGSACCQVKVKLQGVHSEAEAQWVWETGILPELAKLASAAEP
;
A
#
# COMPACT_ATOMS: atom_id res chain seq x y z
N MET A 1 37.70 7.97 11.14
CA MET A 1 37.19 8.51 12.41
C MET A 1 35.68 8.64 12.28
N ALA A 2 34.91 8.09 13.22
CA ALA A 2 33.45 8.22 13.18
C ALA A 2 33.08 9.66 13.54
N THR A 3 32.52 10.41 12.59
CA THR A 3 32.07 11.79 12.80
C THR A 3 30.96 11.79 13.84
N VAL A 4 31.19 12.45 14.98
CA VAL A 4 30.20 12.59 16.06
C VAL A 4 29.36 13.83 15.76
N TYR A 5 28.10 13.64 15.38
CA TYR A 5 27.16 14.73 15.12
C TYR A 5 26.58 15.27 16.44
N THR A 6 26.82 16.55 16.74
CA THR A 6 26.21 17.28 17.88
C THR A 6 24.74 17.62 17.61
N ARG A 7 24.00 18.10 18.62
CA ARG A 7 22.60 18.55 18.48
C ARG A 7 22.43 19.69 17.45
N THR A 8 23.45 20.53 17.26
CA THR A 8 23.50 21.59 16.24
C THR A 8 23.87 21.06 14.85
N HIS A 9 24.67 19.99 14.75
CA HIS A 9 24.83 19.28 13.48
C HIS A 9 23.59 18.48 13.07
N LYS A 10 22.65 18.28 14.00
CA LYS A 10 21.35 17.66 13.70
C LYS A 10 20.34 18.57 13.02
N THR A 11 20.69 19.85 12.87
CA THR A 11 19.84 20.93 12.34
C THR A 11 20.50 21.70 11.19
N LEU A 12 21.64 21.25 10.65
CA LEU A 12 22.38 21.97 9.61
C LEU A 12 22.53 21.13 8.33
N SER A 13 21.80 21.56 7.30
CA SER A 13 21.80 21.19 5.87
C SER A 13 21.69 19.70 5.50
N PRO A 14 20.89 19.38 4.47
CA PRO A 14 20.55 18.01 4.10
C PRO A 14 21.65 17.30 3.28
N ASP A 15 22.92 17.66 3.49
CA ASP A 15 24.12 17.11 2.85
C ASP A 15 24.58 15.78 3.51
N PHE A 16 23.65 14.85 3.73
CA PHE A 16 24.03 13.48 4.10
C PHE A 16 24.38 12.71 2.83
N GLN A 17 25.64 12.32 2.68
CA GLN A 17 26.05 11.46 1.57
C GLN A 17 25.22 10.16 1.56
N SER A 18 24.60 9.85 0.42
CA SER A 18 23.80 8.63 0.25
C SER A 18 24.59 7.39 0.70
N GLY A 19 23.98 6.58 1.58
CA GLY A 19 24.57 5.33 2.08
C GLY A 19 25.42 5.42 3.35
N GLN A 20 25.56 6.58 4.00
CA GLN A 20 26.30 6.71 5.27
C GLN A 20 25.43 6.57 6.55
N ALA A 21 24.12 6.82 6.47
CA ALA A 21 23.23 6.81 7.63
C ALA A 21 21.93 6.03 7.36
N SER A 22 21.39 5.38 8.40
CA SER A 22 20.11 4.66 8.32
C SER A 22 18.97 5.63 8.00
N PRO A 23 18.14 5.37 6.96
CA PRO A 23 17.03 6.27 6.62
C PRO A 23 16.01 6.42 7.74
N ALA A 24 15.72 5.35 8.49
CA ALA A 24 14.81 5.41 9.63
C ALA A 24 15.38 6.23 10.79
N LEU A 25 16.70 6.20 11.00
CA LEU A 25 17.35 7.02 12.01
C LEU A 25 17.26 8.51 11.63
N LEU A 26 17.53 8.83 10.36
CA LEU A 26 17.34 10.18 9.84
C LEU A 26 15.90 10.62 10.10
N PHE A 27 14.93 9.88 9.56
CA PHE A 27 13.52 10.23 9.67
C PHE A 27 13.03 10.46 11.11
N HIS A 28 13.35 9.57 12.06
CA HIS A 28 12.81 9.65 13.43
C HIS A 28 13.65 10.45 14.43
N LYS A 29 14.96 10.61 14.20
CA LYS A 29 15.88 11.21 15.18
C LYS A 29 16.56 12.49 14.69
N TRP A 30 16.53 12.76 13.39
CA TRP A 30 16.94 14.02 12.81
C TRP A 30 15.70 14.89 12.55
N GLN A 31 15.83 16.18 12.83
CA GLN A 31 14.74 17.15 12.64
C GLN A 31 15.28 18.24 11.73
N ALA A 32 14.68 18.41 10.56
CA ALA A 32 14.97 19.54 9.69
C ALA A 32 14.34 20.80 10.31
N TRP A 33 15.12 21.49 11.13
CA TRP A 33 14.83 22.85 11.57
C TRP A 33 15.86 23.76 10.92
N ASP A 34 15.41 24.82 10.27
CA ASP A 34 16.30 25.76 9.56
C ASP A 34 16.91 26.81 10.47
N ASP A 35 16.48 26.89 11.73
CA ASP A 35 16.87 27.94 12.66
C ASP A 35 17.55 27.39 13.93
N ASP A 36 18.37 28.24 14.56
CA ASP A 36 19.06 28.02 15.83
C ASP A 36 18.11 27.95 17.06
N PHE A 37 16.91 27.37 16.89
CA PHE A 37 15.84 27.31 17.89
C PHE A 37 15.31 28.70 18.31
N LYS A 38 15.64 29.76 17.56
CA LYS A 38 15.17 31.13 17.78
C LYS A 38 13.93 31.43 16.92
N GLY A 39 12.86 30.66 17.09
CA GLY A 39 11.56 31.01 16.49
C GLY A 39 10.73 29.88 15.94
N PHE A 40 11.25 28.64 15.87
CA PHE A 40 10.54 27.45 15.38
C PHE A 40 9.70 27.72 14.10
N GLN A 41 10.22 28.53 13.17
CA GLN A 41 9.51 28.80 11.93
C GLN A 41 9.67 27.60 10.98
N ARG A 42 8.56 27.18 10.37
CA ARG A 42 8.54 26.10 9.37
C ARG A 42 8.90 26.70 8.02
N THR A 43 10.05 26.34 7.46
CA THR A 43 10.55 26.88 6.18
C THR A 43 10.80 25.77 5.14
N ASP A 44 11.13 26.20 3.91
CA ASP A 44 11.11 25.42 2.66
C ASP A 44 11.97 24.13 2.65
N SER A 45 12.92 23.97 3.58
CA SER A 45 13.84 22.82 3.61
C SER A 45 13.18 21.49 3.98
N ARG A 46 11.99 21.51 4.56
CA ARG A 46 11.29 20.29 4.98
C ARG A 46 10.99 19.38 3.79
N LEU A 47 10.60 19.96 2.65
CA LEU A 47 10.33 19.20 1.44
C LEU A 47 11.61 18.50 0.96
N GLU A 48 12.72 19.24 0.89
CA GLU A 48 14.03 18.73 0.49
C GLU A 48 14.52 17.64 1.45
N TYR A 49 14.38 17.84 2.75
CA TYR A 49 14.71 16.84 3.77
C TYR A 49 13.96 15.52 3.57
N LEU A 50 12.64 15.60 3.35
CA LEU A 50 11.83 14.41 3.10
C LEU A 50 12.19 13.73 1.77
N GLN A 51 12.49 14.50 0.72
CA GLN A 51 12.99 13.97 -0.56
C GLN A 51 14.34 13.25 -0.38
N ASN A 52 15.23 13.78 0.45
CA ASN A 52 16.52 13.15 0.75
C ASN A 52 16.35 11.86 1.56
N ILE A 53 15.38 11.81 2.48
CA ILE A 53 15.00 10.57 3.16
C ILE A 53 14.49 9.54 2.14
N ALA A 54 13.56 9.90 1.26
CA ALA A 54 13.03 9.00 0.24
C ALA A 54 14.15 8.43 -0.66
N THR A 55 15.09 9.29 -1.07
CA THR A 55 16.28 8.90 -1.84
C THR A 55 17.18 7.93 -1.05
N SER A 56 17.41 8.21 0.24
CA SER A 56 18.21 7.35 1.12
C SER A 56 17.56 5.97 1.36
N VAL A 57 16.22 5.94 1.50
CA VAL A 57 15.44 4.71 1.55
C VAL A 57 15.64 3.91 0.27
N GLN A 58 15.51 4.55 -0.89
CA GLN A 58 15.67 3.89 -2.19
C GLN A 58 17.08 3.28 -2.37
N ALA A 59 18.13 4.03 -2.02
CA ALA A 59 19.51 3.55 -2.10
C ALA A 59 19.75 2.34 -1.17
N THR A 60 19.24 2.40 0.06
CA THR A 60 19.34 1.29 1.02
C THR A 60 18.56 0.07 0.55
N PHE A 61 17.38 0.29 -0.03
CA PHE A 61 16.52 -0.74 -0.59
C PHE A 61 17.23 -1.51 -1.70
N GLN A 62 17.79 -0.80 -2.68
CA GLN A 62 18.52 -1.41 -3.80
C GLN A 62 19.76 -2.19 -3.36
N ARG A 63 20.47 -1.71 -2.33
CA ARG A 63 21.73 -2.31 -1.88
C ARG A 63 21.56 -3.58 -1.05
N SER A 64 20.63 -3.55 -0.08
CA SER A 64 20.63 -4.51 1.03
C SER A 64 19.31 -5.26 1.22
N TYR A 65 18.22 -4.80 0.59
CA TYR A 65 16.88 -5.33 0.86
C TYR A 65 16.72 -6.79 0.44
N SER A 66 17.16 -7.15 -0.76
CA SER A 66 16.92 -8.49 -1.31
C SER A 66 17.47 -9.61 -0.41
N GLY A 67 18.66 -9.41 0.18
CA GLY A 67 19.23 -10.38 1.11
C GLY A 67 18.50 -10.45 2.44
N TRP A 68 18.00 -9.31 2.97
CA TRP A 68 17.15 -9.30 4.15
C TRP A 68 15.81 -10.01 3.88
N HIS A 69 15.17 -9.69 2.75
CA HIS A 69 13.89 -10.23 2.35
C HIS A 69 13.94 -11.76 2.16
N GLN A 70 15.01 -12.29 1.55
CA GLN A 70 15.23 -13.74 1.45
C GLN A 70 15.31 -14.42 2.82
N ARG A 71 16.06 -13.84 3.77
CA ARG A 71 16.14 -14.38 5.15
C ARG A 71 14.81 -14.29 5.87
N TYR A 72 14.08 -13.20 5.68
CA TYR A 72 12.75 -12.99 6.23
C TYR A 72 11.77 -14.06 5.74
N LEU A 73 11.68 -14.30 4.42
CA LEU A 73 10.83 -15.34 3.85
C LEU A 73 11.26 -16.76 4.29
N ALA A 74 12.56 -17.04 4.38
CA ALA A 74 13.04 -18.33 4.86
C ALA A 74 12.62 -18.59 6.32
N ALA A 75 12.72 -17.57 7.19
CA ALA A 75 12.27 -17.66 8.58
C ALA A 75 10.75 -17.86 8.67
N LEU A 76 9.97 -17.14 7.87
CA LEU A 76 8.51 -17.30 7.80
C LEU A 76 8.11 -18.70 7.31
N THR A 77 8.78 -19.22 6.30
CA THR A 77 8.55 -20.58 5.78
C THR A 77 8.84 -21.62 6.86
N ALA A 78 9.93 -21.46 7.61
CA ALA A 78 10.26 -22.35 8.73
C ALA A 78 9.22 -22.30 9.87
N LEU A 79 8.50 -21.19 9.99
CA LEU A 79 7.39 -21.02 10.94
C LEU A 79 6.04 -21.52 10.40
N GLY A 80 6.00 -22.08 9.18
CA GLY A 80 4.77 -22.52 8.53
C GLY A 80 3.86 -21.37 8.10
N ALA A 81 4.41 -20.17 7.90
CA ALA A 81 3.62 -19.03 7.47
C ALA A 81 3.26 -19.10 5.99
N GLU A 82 2.02 -18.70 5.69
CA GLU A 82 1.56 -18.38 4.35
C GLU A 82 2.26 -17.11 3.88
N THR A 83 2.92 -17.17 2.72
CA THR A 83 3.72 -16.06 2.16
C THR A 83 3.38 -15.76 0.71
N THR A 84 2.32 -16.39 0.17
CA THR A 84 1.95 -16.21 -1.25
C THR A 84 1.10 -14.96 -1.49
N VAL A 85 0.45 -14.42 -0.45
CA VAL A 85 -0.47 -13.30 -0.57
C VAL A 85 0.29 -12.00 -0.87
N ARG A 86 -0.01 -11.40 -2.03
CA ARG A 86 0.64 -10.20 -2.57
C ARG A 86 -0.39 -9.25 -3.13
N TYR A 87 -0.28 -7.97 -2.77
CA TYR A 87 -1.16 -6.91 -3.27
C TYR A 87 -0.38 -5.63 -3.52
N SER A 88 -0.87 -4.78 -4.41
CA SER A 88 -0.27 -3.47 -4.70
C SER A 88 -1.16 -2.34 -4.21
N THR A 89 -0.58 -1.24 -3.74
CA THR A 89 -1.35 -0.04 -3.37
C THR A 89 -2.09 0.53 -4.60
N VAL A 90 -3.37 0.87 -4.46
CA VAL A 90 -4.14 1.58 -5.51
C VAL A 90 -3.72 3.03 -5.57
N TRP A 91 -3.67 3.66 -4.39
CA TRP A 91 -3.25 5.04 -4.21
C TRP A 91 -2.13 5.13 -3.18
N ARG A 92 -1.88 6.34 -2.66
CA ARG A 92 -0.88 6.56 -1.63
C ARG A 92 -1.25 5.83 -0.35
N LEU A 93 -0.25 5.30 0.34
CA LEU A 93 -0.42 4.63 1.62
C LEU A 93 0.35 5.36 2.71
N ILE A 94 -0.34 5.65 3.80
CA ILE A 94 0.23 6.28 4.99
C ILE A 94 0.05 5.31 6.15
N ILE A 95 1.17 4.89 6.75
CA ILE A 95 1.15 3.99 7.91
C ILE A 95 1.89 4.70 9.04
N GLY A 96 1.32 4.72 10.25
CA GLY A 96 2.00 5.32 11.40
C GLY A 96 2.06 6.85 11.37
N TRP A 97 0.96 7.50 10.95
CA TRP A 97 0.85 8.97 10.90
C TRP A 97 1.24 9.69 12.20
N GLY A 98 0.92 9.12 13.36
CA GLY A 98 1.31 9.69 14.65
C GLY A 98 2.77 9.42 15.07
N GLY A 99 3.57 8.76 14.25
CA GLY A 99 4.89 8.22 14.61
C GLY A 99 6.03 9.23 14.64
N ASN A 100 5.80 10.48 14.25
CA ASN A 100 6.83 11.53 14.28
C ASN A 100 6.24 12.89 14.69
N PRO A 101 6.26 13.24 15.99
CA PRO A 101 5.67 14.49 16.46
C PRO A 101 6.44 15.72 15.96
N ALA A 102 7.75 15.61 15.69
CA ALA A 102 8.55 16.73 15.22
C ALA A 102 8.22 17.13 13.78
N LEU A 103 7.79 16.16 12.97
CA LEU A 103 7.27 16.43 11.63
C LEU A 103 5.75 16.56 11.63
N GLU A 104 5.03 16.36 12.74
CA GLU A 104 3.54 16.35 12.79
C GLU A 104 2.85 15.28 11.91
N ALA A 105 3.63 14.61 11.07
CA ALA A 105 3.23 13.52 10.20
C ALA A 105 4.36 12.49 10.15
N GLY A 106 4.03 11.27 10.53
CA GLY A 106 4.93 10.12 10.58
C GLY A 106 4.70 9.14 9.44
N LEU A 107 5.66 8.22 9.31
CA LEU A 107 5.60 7.05 8.45
C LEU A 107 6.28 5.90 9.18
N THR A 108 5.69 4.70 9.17
CA THR A 108 6.32 3.50 9.72
C THR A 108 7.40 2.99 8.77
N LEU A 109 8.66 3.16 9.19
CA LEU A 109 9.84 2.64 8.49
C LEU A 109 10.49 1.53 9.31
N HIS A 110 10.97 0.48 8.65
CA HIS A 110 11.75 -0.57 9.30
C HIS A 110 13.02 0.02 9.93
N HIS A 111 13.17 -0.11 11.24
CA HIS A 111 14.19 0.62 12.02
C HIS A 111 15.64 0.48 11.52
N LEU A 112 16.01 -0.68 10.97
CA LEU A 112 17.38 -0.92 10.49
C LEU A 112 17.60 -0.60 9.00
N TYR A 113 16.59 -0.75 8.15
CA TYR A 113 16.74 -0.71 6.69
C TYR A 113 15.96 0.42 6.02
N GLY A 114 15.10 1.12 6.76
CA GLY A 114 14.42 2.32 6.30
C GLY A 114 13.28 2.13 5.30
N PHE A 115 12.99 0.91 4.84
CA PHE A 115 11.85 0.67 3.94
C PHE A 115 10.51 0.81 4.68
N PRO A 116 9.43 1.24 4.00
CA PRO A 116 8.10 1.28 4.60
C PRO A 116 7.58 -0.13 4.87
N CYS A 117 6.97 -0.36 6.04
CA CYS A 117 6.30 -1.62 6.36
C CYS A 117 4.97 -1.39 7.07
N ILE A 118 4.04 -2.31 6.88
CA ILE A 118 2.77 -2.34 7.60
C ILE A 118 2.94 -3.27 8.79
N PRO A 119 2.81 -2.80 10.04
CA PRO A 119 2.91 -3.67 11.20
C PRO A 119 1.87 -4.80 11.14
N GLY A 120 2.27 -6.02 11.48
CA GLY A 120 1.36 -7.17 11.54
C GLY A 120 0.19 -6.94 12.51
N ALA A 121 0.40 -6.12 13.55
CA ALA A 121 -0.66 -5.67 14.45
C ALA A 121 -1.72 -4.80 13.77
N ALA A 122 -1.35 -3.97 12.79
CA ALA A 122 -2.30 -3.17 12.02
C ALA A 122 -3.14 -4.06 11.10
N VAL A 123 -2.49 -5.03 10.42
CA VAL A 123 -3.18 -6.04 9.60
C VAL A 123 -4.14 -6.86 10.46
N LYS A 124 -3.67 -7.36 11.61
CA LYS A 124 -4.50 -8.08 12.58
C LYS A 124 -5.69 -7.23 13.03
N GLY A 125 -5.47 -5.96 13.34
CA GLY A 125 -6.50 -5.04 13.83
C GLY A 125 -7.64 -4.86 12.84
N VAL A 126 -7.33 -4.57 11.57
CA VAL A 126 -8.36 -4.37 10.54
C VAL A 126 -9.10 -5.66 10.20
N LEU A 127 -8.40 -6.80 10.12
CA LEU A 127 -9.03 -8.10 9.88
C LEU A 127 -9.91 -8.56 11.03
N HIS A 128 -9.46 -8.33 12.26
CA HIS A 128 -10.24 -8.64 13.45
C HIS A 128 -11.54 -7.83 13.48
N HIS A 129 -11.45 -6.54 13.20
CA HIS A 129 -12.63 -5.67 13.13
C HIS A 129 -13.58 -6.10 12.00
N LEU A 130 -13.05 -6.40 10.81
CA LEU A 130 -13.84 -6.91 9.68
C LEU A 130 -14.58 -8.20 10.03
N ALA A 131 -13.90 -9.18 10.64
CA ALA A 131 -14.50 -10.46 11.00
C ALA A 131 -15.68 -10.30 11.96
N GLU A 132 -15.63 -9.32 12.86
CA GLU A 132 -16.76 -8.99 13.74
C GLU A 132 -17.87 -8.28 13.00
N MET A 133 -17.55 -7.28 12.17
CA MET A 133 -18.57 -6.52 11.44
C MET A 133 -19.32 -7.39 10.43
N GLU A 134 -18.66 -8.35 9.79
CA GLU A 134 -19.32 -9.35 8.95
C GLU A 134 -20.37 -10.18 9.72
N ILE A 135 -20.17 -10.42 11.03
CA ILE A 135 -21.16 -11.08 11.89
C ILE A 135 -22.27 -10.10 12.23
N MET A 136 -21.91 -8.90 12.68
CA MET A 136 -22.87 -7.88 13.15
C MET A 136 -23.80 -7.35 12.05
N ALA A 137 -23.34 -7.37 10.80
CA ALA A 137 -24.10 -6.93 9.64
C ALA A 137 -25.06 -8.00 9.07
N ARG A 138 -25.03 -9.25 9.56
CA ARG A 138 -25.97 -10.28 9.11
C ARG A 138 -27.40 -9.91 9.49
N GLU A 139 -28.33 -10.28 8.63
CA GLU A 139 -29.74 -9.99 8.82
C GLU A 139 -30.40 -11.05 9.71
N VAL A 140 -31.28 -10.57 10.61
CA VAL A 140 -32.13 -11.38 11.46
C VAL A 140 -33.56 -10.84 11.45
N ASP A 141 -34.51 -11.74 11.66
CA ASP A 141 -35.92 -11.36 11.77
C ASP A 141 -36.26 -10.96 13.20
N LEU A 142 -36.51 -9.65 13.39
CA LEU A 142 -36.99 -9.12 14.66
C LEU A 142 -38.52 -9.04 14.66
N PRO A 143 -39.19 -9.12 15.83
CA PRO A 143 -40.64 -8.99 15.91
C PRO A 143 -41.13 -7.69 15.27
N GLY A 144 -41.88 -7.81 14.16
CA GLY A 144 -42.42 -6.67 13.40
C GLY A 144 -41.43 -5.93 12.50
N LYS A 145 -40.17 -6.39 12.42
CA LYS A 145 -39.12 -5.80 11.55
C LYS A 145 -38.18 -6.92 11.02
N PRO A 146 -38.51 -7.56 9.90
CA PRO A 146 -37.61 -8.53 9.27
C PRO A 146 -36.38 -7.85 8.66
N GLY A 147 -35.32 -8.63 8.43
CA GLY A 147 -34.12 -8.16 7.72
C GLY A 147 -33.31 -7.09 8.44
N GLN A 148 -33.31 -7.08 9.78
CA GLN A 148 -32.54 -6.09 10.55
C GLN A 148 -31.14 -6.63 10.86
N PRO A 149 -30.09 -5.78 10.92
CA PRO A 149 -28.77 -6.22 11.34
C PRO A 149 -28.77 -6.81 12.75
N ILE A 150 -27.93 -7.82 13.01
CA ILE A 150 -27.71 -8.39 14.33
C ILE A 150 -27.39 -7.30 15.39
N ALA A 151 -26.65 -6.26 15.00
CA ALA A 151 -26.39 -5.12 15.89
C ALA A 151 -27.67 -4.47 16.45
N GLU A 152 -28.69 -4.30 15.62
CA GLU A 152 -29.98 -3.75 16.05
C GLU A 152 -30.76 -4.76 16.91
N GLY A 153 -30.68 -6.05 16.54
CA GLY A 153 -31.23 -7.14 17.36
C GLY A 153 -30.66 -7.15 18.78
N LEU A 154 -29.34 -7.01 18.93
CA LEU A 154 -28.71 -6.92 20.24
C LEU A 154 -29.15 -5.68 21.02
N LYS A 155 -29.26 -4.51 20.39
CA LYS A 155 -29.77 -3.29 21.05
C LYS A 155 -31.18 -3.51 21.59
N GLN A 156 -32.07 -4.13 20.81
CA GLN A 156 -33.42 -4.45 21.23
C GLN A 156 -33.43 -5.45 22.41
N LEU A 157 -32.60 -6.49 22.35
CA LEU A 157 -32.46 -7.46 23.43
C LEU A 157 -31.91 -6.82 24.72
N SER A 158 -30.96 -5.89 24.62
CA SER A 158 -30.40 -5.17 25.76
C SER A 158 -31.44 -4.28 26.45
N GLN A 159 -32.41 -3.76 25.70
CA GLN A 159 -33.50 -2.93 26.23
C GLN A 159 -34.64 -3.78 26.83
N SER A 160 -35.06 -4.82 26.11
CA SER A 160 -36.20 -5.66 26.51
C SER A 160 -36.00 -7.10 26.01
N PRO A 161 -35.34 -7.95 26.82
CA PRO A 161 -35.12 -9.35 26.43
C PRO A 161 -36.45 -10.14 26.50
N PRO A 162 -36.79 -10.94 25.47
CA PRO A 162 -37.95 -11.84 25.50
C PRO A 162 -37.78 -12.97 26.52
N ALA A 163 -38.87 -13.70 26.77
CA ALA A 163 -38.88 -14.82 27.71
C ALA A 163 -37.85 -15.91 27.36
N ASP A 164 -37.69 -16.22 26.08
CA ASP A 164 -36.71 -17.18 25.57
C ASP A 164 -35.71 -16.50 24.62
N PRO A 165 -34.43 -16.88 24.64
CA PRO A 165 -33.43 -16.31 23.76
C PRO A 165 -33.73 -16.66 22.29
N PRO A 166 -33.57 -15.71 21.36
CA PRO A 166 -33.83 -15.98 19.95
C PRO A 166 -32.77 -16.93 19.37
N ALA A 167 -33.17 -17.78 18.43
CA ALA A 167 -32.30 -18.82 17.85
C ALA A 167 -31.01 -18.26 17.22
N TRP A 168 -31.11 -17.10 16.56
CA TRP A 168 -29.97 -16.43 15.91
C TRP A 168 -28.87 -16.02 16.91
N LEU A 169 -29.21 -15.80 18.19
CA LEU A 169 -28.24 -15.42 19.22
C LEU A 169 -27.20 -16.53 19.43
N GLY A 170 -27.64 -17.80 19.44
CA GLY A 170 -26.74 -18.94 19.60
C GLY A 170 -25.74 -19.05 18.46
N GLU A 171 -26.19 -18.87 17.21
CA GLU A 171 -25.31 -18.87 16.04
C GLU A 171 -24.30 -17.72 16.08
N MET A 172 -24.77 -16.51 16.40
CA MET A 172 -23.91 -15.33 16.55
C MET A 172 -22.85 -15.51 17.63
N LEU A 173 -23.23 -15.96 18.83
CA LEU A 173 -22.29 -16.19 19.94
C LEU A 173 -21.21 -17.20 19.54
N GLN A 174 -21.61 -18.22 18.78
CA GLN A 174 -20.68 -19.23 18.31
C GLN A 174 -19.71 -18.70 17.24
N GLN A 175 -20.16 -17.82 16.34
CA GLN A 175 -19.28 -17.13 15.39
C GLN A 175 -18.31 -16.18 16.10
N LEU A 176 -18.75 -15.47 17.14
CA LEU A 176 -17.86 -14.64 17.97
C LEU A 176 -16.85 -15.48 18.75
N ARG A 177 -17.20 -16.71 19.14
CA ARG A 177 -16.24 -17.65 19.74
C ARG A 177 -15.16 -18.06 18.75
N LEU A 178 -15.51 -18.29 17.48
CA LEU A 178 -14.53 -18.53 16.42
C LEU A 178 -13.58 -17.33 16.27
N VAL A 179 -14.13 -16.10 16.20
CA VAL A 179 -13.31 -14.87 16.15
C VAL A 179 -12.39 -14.79 17.36
N LYS A 180 -12.90 -14.99 18.58
CA LYS A 180 -12.09 -15.02 19.80
C LYS A 180 -10.98 -16.08 19.76
N ALA A 181 -11.24 -17.27 19.25
CA ALA A 181 -10.22 -18.32 19.13
C ALA A 181 -9.12 -17.95 18.12
N LEU A 182 -9.49 -17.35 16.98
CA LEU A 182 -8.54 -16.93 15.95
C LEU A 182 -7.71 -15.71 16.38
N PHE A 183 -8.36 -14.66 16.91
CA PHE A 183 -7.71 -13.39 17.21
C PHE A 183 -7.25 -13.25 18.68
N GLY A 184 -7.77 -14.08 19.57
CA GLY A 184 -7.47 -14.11 21.02
C GLY A 184 -8.47 -13.35 21.88
N SER A 185 -9.27 -12.48 21.28
CA SER A 185 -10.36 -11.75 21.94
C SER A 185 -11.41 -11.40 20.89
N ILE A 186 -12.53 -10.87 21.35
CA ILE A 186 -13.34 -9.94 20.54
C ILE A 186 -12.77 -8.52 20.71
N HIS A 187 -13.03 -7.60 19.78
CA HIS A 187 -12.42 -6.28 19.72
C HIS A 187 -12.59 -5.54 21.06
N LEU A 188 -11.46 -5.09 21.61
CA LEU A 188 -11.44 -4.36 22.86
C LEU A 188 -11.69 -2.88 22.62
N GLU A 189 -12.49 -2.27 23.47
CA GLU A 189 -12.45 -0.83 23.70
C GLU A 189 -11.05 -0.46 24.22
N ARG A 190 -10.20 0.11 23.36
CA ARG A 190 -8.98 0.77 23.81
C ARG A 190 -9.27 2.25 24.07
N GLY A 191 -9.53 2.57 25.33
CA GLY A 191 -9.68 3.94 25.83
C GLY A 191 -11.14 4.36 26.07
N LYS A 192 -11.35 5.27 27.04
CA LYS A 192 -12.61 6.02 27.14
C LYS A 192 -12.75 6.85 25.86
N PRO A 193 -13.92 6.90 25.22
CA PRO A 193 -14.13 7.84 24.11
C PRO A 193 -13.92 9.25 24.66
N GLU A 194 -12.87 9.93 24.20
CA GLU A 194 -12.79 11.38 24.38
C GLU A 194 -13.88 12.00 23.51
N LYS A 195 -14.80 12.75 24.13
CA LYS A 195 -15.85 13.53 23.46
C LYS A 195 -16.71 12.75 22.46
N GLY A 196 -17.46 11.74 22.92
CA GLY A 196 -18.67 11.25 22.23
C GLY A 196 -18.50 10.61 20.86
N GLU A 197 -17.29 10.59 20.30
CA GLU A 197 -16.95 9.86 19.09
C GLU A 197 -16.45 8.47 19.52
N ASN A 198 -17.28 7.45 19.31
CA ASN A 198 -16.77 6.11 19.18
C ASN A 198 -16.26 5.99 17.73
N PRO A 199 -14.93 6.01 17.47
CA PRO A 199 -14.40 5.92 16.11
C PRO A 199 -14.74 4.60 15.41
N PHE A 200 -15.29 3.62 16.15
CA PHE A 200 -15.73 2.32 15.65
C PHE A 200 -17.27 2.19 15.55
N GLY A 201 -18.03 3.25 15.87
CA GLY A 201 -19.50 3.25 15.80
C GLY A 201 -20.22 2.34 16.82
N PRO A 202 -21.53 2.54 17.08
CA PRO A 202 -22.34 1.75 18.01
C PRO A 202 -22.73 0.34 17.49
N GLU A 203 -21.88 -0.30 16.66
CA GLU A 203 -22.16 -1.57 15.99
C GLU A 203 -21.19 -2.71 16.39
N CYS A 204 -20.19 -2.42 17.22
CA CYS A 204 -19.26 -3.43 17.74
C CYS A 204 -19.96 -4.42 18.70
N PRO A 205 -19.57 -5.72 18.69
CA PRO A 205 -20.20 -6.73 19.52
C PRO A 205 -19.96 -6.53 21.02
N ARG A 206 -18.73 -6.16 21.42
CA ARG A 206 -18.34 -6.10 22.84
C ARG A 206 -19.18 -5.12 23.68
N PRO A 207 -19.42 -3.85 23.28
CA PRO A 207 -20.30 -2.94 24.02
C PRO A 207 -21.74 -3.46 24.12
N LEU A 208 -22.31 -3.93 23.01
CA LEU A 208 -23.68 -4.45 22.96
C LEU A 208 -23.88 -5.69 23.83
N LEU A 209 -22.89 -6.58 23.87
CA LEU A 209 -22.90 -7.76 24.74
C LEU A 209 -22.75 -7.40 26.22
N LYS A 210 -21.99 -6.34 26.56
CA LYS A 210 -21.92 -5.83 27.95
C LYS A 210 -23.28 -5.31 28.39
N GLU A 211 -23.92 -4.47 27.58
CA GLU A 211 -25.26 -3.93 27.87
C GLU A 211 -26.29 -5.06 28.05
N LEU A 212 -26.27 -6.06 27.16
CA LEU A 212 -27.15 -7.22 27.27
C LEU A 212 -26.90 -8.00 28.57
N LEU A 213 -25.63 -8.25 28.90
CA LEU A 213 -25.26 -8.97 30.11
C LEU A 213 -25.76 -8.25 31.37
N GLU A 214 -25.61 -6.93 31.45
CA GLU A 214 -26.11 -6.11 32.56
C GLU A 214 -27.63 -6.20 32.72
N THR A 215 -28.38 -6.21 31.62
CA THR A 215 -29.84 -6.37 31.64
C THR A 215 -30.26 -7.77 32.08
N LEU A 216 -29.57 -8.82 31.62
CA LEU A 216 -29.84 -10.21 32.00
C LEU A 216 -29.54 -10.48 33.47
N GLU A 217 -28.49 -9.86 34.03
CA GLU A 217 -28.14 -10.00 35.45
C GLU A 217 -29.21 -9.44 36.40
N LYS A 218 -29.98 -8.44 35.95
CA LYS A 218 -31.10 -7.85 36.69
C LYS A 218 -32.35 -8.73 36.68
N HIS A 219 -32.64 -9.42 35.57
CA HIS A 219 -33.93 -10.10 35.34
C HIS A 219 -33.85 -11.65 35.39
N LYS A 220 -32.65 -12.24 35.41
CA LYS A 220 -32.31 -13.68 35.56
C LYS A 220 -33.36 -14.71 35.07
N PRO A 221 -33.80 -14.69 33.79
CA PRO A 221 -34.70 -15.73 33.29
C PRO A 221 -33.96 -17.07 33.18
N ALA A 222 -34.63 -18.19 33.49
CA ALA A 222 -34.00 -19.51 33.52
C ALA A 222 -33.49 -19.98 32.14
N SER A 223 -34.23 -19.65 31.07
CA SER A 223 -33.92 -19.94 29.66
C SER A 223 -32.66 -19.22 29.16
N TRP A 224 -32.25 -18.13 29.82
CA TRP A 224 -31.10 -17.31 29.42
C TRP A 224 -29.78 -17.70 30.09
N ARG A 225 -29.78 -18.68 31.00
CA ARG A 225 -28.59 -19.09 31.77
C ARG A 225 -27.42 -19.48 30.86
N GLU A 226 -27.67 -20.27 29.83
CA GLU A 226 -26.61 -20.71 28.91
C GLU A 226 -26.06 -19.56 28.06
N PRO A 227 -26.88 -18.77 27.34
CA PRO A 227 -26.41 -17.58 26.62
C PRO A 227 -25.62 -16.61 27.53
N GLN A 228 -26.09 -16.39 28.75
CA GLN A 228 -25.41 -15.51 29.71
C GLN A 228 -23.99 -15.99 30.03
N GLU A 229 -23.80 -17.29 30.28
CA GLU A 229 -22.48 -17.85 30.54
C GLU A 229 -21.57 -17.82 29.30
N GLN A 230 -22.13 -18.01 28.09
CA GLN A 230 -21.37 -17.84 26.85
C GLN A 230 -20.92 -16.40 26.64
N ILE A 231 -21.79 -15.42 26.91
CA ILE A 231 -21.49 -13.99 26.83
C ILE A 231 -20.38 -13.61 27.82
N LYS A 232 -20.46 -14.06 29.08
CA LYS A 232 -19.40 -13.83 30.07
C LYS A 232 -18.04 -14.33 29.58
N LYS A 233 -17.98 -15.58 29.10
CA LYS A 233 -16.74 -16.17 28.55
C LYS A 233 -16.19 -15.40 27.34
N LEU A 234 -17.05 -14.85 26.49
CA LEU A 234 -16.62 -14.00 25.38
C LEU A 234 -16.03 -12.68 25.88
N LEU A 235 -16.65 -12.08 26.89
CA LEU A 235 -16.24 -10.80 27.50
C LEU A 235 -15.00 -10.90 28.40
N ASP A 236 -14.73 -12.08 28.95
CA ASP A 236 -13.53 -12.40 29.74
C ASP A 236 -12.22 -12.06 29.00
N ASP A 237 -11.14 -12.02 29.77
CA ASP A 237 -9.81 -11.55 29.35
C ASP A 237 -9.23 -12.26 28.11
N HIS A 238 -8.16 -11.67 27.59
CA HIS A 238 -7.45 -12.12 26.41
C HIS A 238 -6.96 -13.56 26.53
N THR A 239 -7.27 -14.34 25.50
CA THR A 239 -6.66 -15.63 25.22
C THR A 239 -5.57 -15.47 24.15
N GLY A 240 -4.64 -16.41 24.07
CA GLY A 240 -3.68 -16.46 22.97
C GLY A 240 -4.40 -16.81 21.66
N GLY A 241 -4.51 -15.85 20.74
CA GLY A 241 -5.12 -16.08 19.43
C GLY A 241 -4.29 -17.03 18.56
N MET A 242 -4.97 -17.91 17.82
CA MET A 242 -4.33 -18.87 16.92
C MET A 242 -3.70 -18.23 15.68
N LEU A 243 -4.22 -17.08 15.25
CA LEU A 243 -3.78 -16.40 14.03
C LEU A 243 -2.69 -15.37 14.33
N ARG A 244 -1.52 -15.56 13.72
CA ARG A 244 -0.40 -14.62 13.78
C ARG A 244 -0.23 -13.90 12.47
N PHE A 245 -0.16 -12.58 12.54
CA PHE A 245 0.16 -11.72 11.41
C PHE A 245 1.57 -11.18 11.60
N TYR A 246 2.39 -11.34 10.57
CA TYR A 246 3.72 -10.75 10.53
C TYR A 246 3.66 -9.44 9.75
N ASP A 247 4.72 -8.64 9.83
CA ASP A 247 4.75 -7.34 9.16
C ASP A 247 4.62 -7.51 7.63
N ALA A 248 3.73 -6.75 7.01
CA ALA A 248 3.64 -6.71 5.57
C ALA A 248 4.76 -5.83 5.01
N VAL A 249 5.52 -6.38 4.06
CA VAL A 249 6.78 -5.79 3.59
C VAL A 249 6.78 -5.70 2.07
N PRO A 250 7.46 -4.70 1.47
CA PRO A 250 7.45 -4.51 0.02
C PRO A 250 8.14 -5.65 -0.73
N GLU A 251 7.72 -6.00 -1.94
CA GLU A 251 8.49 -6.93 -2.78
C GLU A 251 9.87 -6.34 -3.17
N PRO A 252 10.91 -7.17 -3.38
CA PRO A 252 12.22 -6.69 -3.82
C PRO A 252 12.16 -6.10 -5.24
N ASN A 253 13.23 -5.39 -5.63
CA ASN A 253 13.41 -4.79 -6.97
C ASN A 253 12.34 -3.76 -7.36
N GLN A 254 11.80 -3.05 -6.37
CA GLN A 254 10.94 -1.88 -6.59
C GLN A 254 11.74 -0.58 -6.53
N ALA A 255 11.30 0.41 -7.30
CA ALA A 255 11.90 1.74 -7.33
C ALA A 255 10.93 2.78 -6.80
N GLU A 256 11.49 3.79 -6.13
CA GLU A 256 10.79 4.99 -5.67
C GLU A 256 9.57 4.67 -4.79
N LEU A 257 9.78 3.82 -3.78
CA LEU A 257 8.72 3.38 -2.86
C LEU A 257 8.03 4.53 -2.11
N LEU A 258 8.74 5.64 -1.88
CA LEU A 258 8.26 6.79 -1.13
C LEU A 258 8.16 8.02 -2.01
N GLN A 259 7.17 8.86 -1.75
CA GLN A 259 7.02 10.19 -2.33
C GLN A 259 6.53 11.18 -1.27
N THR A 260 6.75 12.46 -1.52
CA THR A 260 6.19 13.53 -0.70
C THR A 260 4.77 13.85 -1.10
N ASP A 261 3.95 14.21 -0.12
CA ASP A 261 2.57 14.68 -0.31
C ASP A 261 2.27 15.81 0.68
N ILE A 262 1.12 16.47 0.53
CA ILE A 262 0.75 17.67 1.27
C ILE A 262 -0.63 17.51 1.90
N VAL A 263 -0.77 17.96 3.15
CA VAL A 263 -2.07 18.13 3.80
C VAL A 263 -2.16 19.54 4.37
N ASN A 264 -3.33 20.15 4.29
CA ASN A 264 -3.61 21.41 4.94
C ASN A 264 -4.79 21.24 5.92
N CYS A 265 -4.69 21.84 7.11
CA CYS A 265 -5.83 21.94 8.02
C CYS A 265 -6.65 23.18 7.62
N HIS A 266 -7.91 22.97 7.26
CA HIS A 266 -8.78 24.06 6.78
C HIS A 266 -9.12 25.08 7.89
N TYR A 267 -9.23 24.64 9.14
CA TYR A 267 -9.64 25.48 10.28
C TYR A 267 -8.64 25.38 11.43
N SER A 268 -7.35 25.62 11.16
CA SER A 268 -6.29 25.48 12.17
C SER A 268 -6.50 26.36 13.40
N GLU A 269 -7.06 27.56 13.25
CA GLU A 269 -7.34 28.45 14.38
C GLU A 269 -8.49 27.94 15.24
N TYR A 270 -9.51 27.29 14.66
CA TYR A 270 -10.66 26.76 15.41
C TYR A 270 -10.25 25.62 16.36
N TYR A 271 -9.34 24.75 15.92
CA TYR A 271 -8.90 23.59 16.71
C TYR A 271 -7.83 23.89 17.77
N LYS A 272 -7.39 25.15 17.90
CA LYS A 272 -6.44 25.53 18.96
C LYS A 272 -7.10 25.52 20.33
N GLU A 273 -6.35 25.10 21.33
CA GLU A 273 -6.81 25.11 22.72
C GLU A 273 -7.13 26.55 23.15
N ASN A 274 -8.33 26.75 23.71
CA ASN A 274 -8.88 28.06 24.07
C ASN A 274 -9.12 29.05 22.91
N SER A 275 -9.28 28.55 21.69
CA SER A 275 -9.64 29.41 20.55
C SER A 275 -11.06 29.96 20.66
N THR A 276 -11.21 31.26 20.41
CA THR A 276 -12.50 31.94 20.22
C THR A 276 -12.82 32.16 18.74
N TYR A 277 -11.96 31.66 17.84
CA TYR A 277 -12.07 31.89 16.40
C TYR A 277 -13.10 30.92 15.80
N PRO A 278 -14.17 31.39 15.12
CA PRO A 278 -15.12 30.52 14.47
C PRO A 278 -14.46 29.75 13.30
N PRO A 279 -14.98 28.58 12.91
CA PRO A 279 -14.54 27.91 11.69
C PRO A 279 -14.94 28.78 10.50
N SER A 280 -13.95 29.35 9.82
CA SER A 280 -14.12 30.32 8.73
C SER A 280 -13.14 30.01 7.60
N ASP A 281 -13.59 30.19 6.36
CA ASP A 281 -12.82 29.85 5.15
C ASP A 281 -11.79 30.92 4.74
N ASP A 282 -11.57 31.93 5.59
CA ASP A 282 -10.65 33.05 5.38
C ASP A 282 -9.28 32.85 6.06
N GLN A 283 -9.06 31.69 6.69
CA GLN A 283 -7.80 31.34 7.35
C GLN A 283 -6.70 31.07 6.32
N GLN A 284 -5.47 31.53 6.62
CA GLN A 284 -4.32 31.24 5.77
C GLN A 284 -3.97 29.74 5.85
N PRO A 285 -3.77 29.06 4.70
CA PRO A 285 -3.40 27.66 4.69
C PRO A 285 -1.98 27.47 5.24
N ILE A 286 -1.81 26.49 6.13
CA ILE A 286 -0.52 26.06 6.67
C ILE A 286 -0.23 24.65 6.13
N PRO A 287 0.38 24.53 4.95
CA PRO A 287 0.65 23.25 4.34
C PRO A 287 1.65 22.43 5.16
N VAL A 288 1.34 21.15 5.36
CA VAL A 288 2.19 20.18 6.03
C VAL A 288 2.60 19.11 5.02
N THR A 289 3.86 19.15 4.59
CA THR A 289 4.44 18.15 3.68
C THR A 289 4.85 16.89 4.44
N PHE A 290 4.51 15.70 3.95
CA PHE A 290 4.80 14.43 4.61
C PHE A 290 5.22 13.35 3.60
N LEU A 291 5.71 12.21 4.09
CA LEU A 291 6.04 11.05 3.26
C LEU A 291 4.88 10.05 3.20
N ALA A 292 4.60 9.57 1.99
CA ALA A 292 3.67 8.49 1.74
C ALA A 292 4.32 7.41 0.86
N VAL A 293 3.85 6.18 1.00
CA VAL A 293 4.17 5.12 0.04
C VAL A 293 3.46 5.41 -1.27
N ARG A 294 4.17 5.25 -2.39
CA ARG A 294 3.66 5.56 -3.73
C ARG A 294 2.58 4.56 -4.18
N PRO A 295 1.62 4.96 -5.06
CA PRO A 295 0.75 4.03 -5.76
C PRO A 295 1.53 2.95 -6.51
N GLY A 296 0.97 1.75 -6.62
CA GLY A 296 1.56 0.60 -7.30
C GLY A 296 2.64 -0.14 -6.50
N ALA A 297 2.95 0.28 -5.27
CA ALA A 297 3.90 -0.41 -4.41
C ALA A 297 3.33 -1.78 -3.98
N ARG A 298 4.06 -2.85 -4.28
CA ARG A 298 3.67 -4.25 -4.00
C ARG A 298 4.16 -4.69 -2.64
N PHE A 299 3.28 -5.30 -1.86
CA PHE A 299 3.55 -5.82 -0.52
C PHE A 299 3.18 -7.31 -0.42
N ILE A 300 3.95 -8.04 0.39
CA ILE A 300 3.63 -9.41 0.82
C ILE A 300 2.95 -9.33 2.18
N PHE A 301 1.86 -10.10 2.38
CA PHE A 301 1.08 -10.14 3.63
C PHE A 301 1.20 -11.52 4.30
N PRO A 302 2.28 -11.76 5.08
CA PRO A 302 2.51 -13.04 5.73
C PRO A 302 1.66 -13.27 6.99
N PHE A 303 1.11 -14.47 7.13
CA PHE A 303 0.37 -14.90 8.33
C PHE A 303 0.55 -16.40 8.59
N ALA A 304 0.29 -16.85 9.81
CA ALA A 304 0.37 -18.27 10.19
C ALA A 304 -0.71 -18.66 11.20
N ALA A 305 -1.15 -19.91 11.13
CA ALA A 305 -1.84 -20.58 12.22
C ALA A 305 -0.81 -21.07 13.24
N GLN A 306 -1.06 -20.84 14.53
CA GLN A 306 -0.23 -21.35 15.62
C GLN A 306 -1.09 -21.93 16.72
N GLY A 307 -0.66 -23.07 17.26
CA GLY A 307 -1.38 -23.74 18.35
C GLY A 307 -2.75 -24.26 17.92
N TRP A 308 -2.85 -24.77 16.68
CA TRP A 308 -4.07 -25.43 16.20
C TRP A 308 -4.41 -26.63 17.10
N PRO A 309 -5.66 -26.74 17.59
CA PRO A 309 -6.03 -27.78 18.53
C PRO A 309 -5.99 -29.17 17.87
N GLN A 310 -5.49 -30.17 18.61
CA GLN A 310 -5.59 -31.57 18.21
C GLN A 310 -7.00 -32.11 18.47
N ALA A 311 -7.39 -33.15 17.71
CA ALA A 311 -8.75 -33.70 17.75
C ALA A 311 -9.25 -34.13 19.14
N ALA A 312 -8.35 -34.50 20.06
CA ALA A 312 -8.72 -34.90 21.42
C ALA A 312 -8.76 -33.74 22.43
N GLY A 313 -8.13 -32.59 22.13
CA GLY A 313 -7.93 -31.46 23.05
C GLY A 313 -7.15 -31.84 24.32
N ARG A 314 -5.91 -31.35 24.47
CA ARG A 314 -5.02 -31.79 25.58
C ARG A 314 -5.39 -31.16 26.93
N ASP A 315 -5.84 -29.92 26.91
CA ASP A 315 -6.25 -29.16 28.10
C ASP A 315 -7.60 -28.48 27.89
N ARG A 316 -8.07 -27.77 28.92
CA ARG A 316 -9.37 -27.07 28.88
C ARG A 316 -9.41 -26.00 27.78
N GLU A 317 -8.33 -25.25 27.61
CA GLU A 317 -8.26 -24.16 26.62
C GLU A 317 -8.30 -24.71 25.20
N GLU A 318 -7.57 -25.80 24.94
CA GLU A 318 -7.54 -26.46 23.64
C GLU A 318 -8.90 -27.09 23.28
N LYS A 319 -9.61 -27.66 24.26
CA LYS A 319 -10.98 -28.16 24.08
C LYS A 319 -11.97 -27.03 23.78
N GLU A 320 -11.83 -25.90 24.46
CA GLU A 320 -12.67 -24.72 24.21
C GLU A 320 -12.42 -24.13 22.82
N ARG A 321 -11.16 -24.08 22.36
CA ARG A 321 -10.81 -23.70 20.97
C ARG A 321 -11.35 -24.68 19.94
N LEU A 322 -11.21 -25.99 20.17
CA LEU A 322 -11.75 -27.02 19.26
C LEU A 322 -13.28 -26.87 19.10
N ALA A 323 -13.99 -26.63 20.20
CA ALA A 323 -15.42 -26.35 20.17
C ALA A 323 -15.77 -25.03 19.45
N ALA A 324 -14.89 -24.03 19.50
CA ALA A 324 -15.09 -22.76 18.78
C ALA A 324 -14.93 -22.90 17.26
N LEU A 325 -14.07 -23.81 16.78
CA LEU A 325 -13.78 -23.99 15.35
C LEU A 325 -14.96 -24.56 14.54
N GLN A 326 -15.89 -25.28 15.16
CA GLN A 326 -17.06 -25.88 14.49
C GLN A 326 -16.76 -26.64 13.19
N GLY A 327 -15.66 -27.39 13.15
CA GLY A 327 -15.27 -28.15 11.96
C GLY A 327 -14.57 -27.32 10.89
N LEU A 328 -14.23 -26.06 11.15
CA LEU A 328 -13.20 -25.36 10.39
C LEU A 328 -11.90 -26.15 10.52
N GLU A 329 -11.33 -26.57 9.39
CA GLU A 329 -10.04 -27.26 9.34
C GLU A 329 -8.90 -26.26 9.10
N GLU A 330 -7.68 -26.63 9.49
CA GLU A 330 -6.51 -25.75 9.36
C GLU A 330 -6.26 -25.33 7.90
N LYS A 331 -6.54 -26.25 6.95
CA LYS A 331 -6.41 -25.99 5.50
C LYS A 331 -7.33 -24.89 4.99
N ASP A 332 -8.46 -24.65 5.65
CA ASP A 332 -9.48 -23.67 5.24
C ASP A 332 -9.17 -22.27 5.77
N LEU A 333 -8.20 -22.16 6.70
CA LEU A 333 -7.81 -20.88 7.29
C LEU A 333 -7.18 -19.94 6.26
N ALA A 334 -6.28 -20.43 5.40
CA ALA A 334 -5.61 -19.58 4.42
C ALA A 334 -6.59 -18.94 3.41
N PRO A 335 -7.55 -19.68 2.83
CA PRO A 335 -8.63 -19.10 2.03
C PRO A 335 -9.46 -18.05 2.80
N LEU A 336 -9.83 -18.33 4.05
CA LEU A 336 -10.61 -17.41 4.87
C LEU A 336 -9.87 -16.09 5.13
N VAL A 337 -8.61 -16.18 5.57
CA VAL A 337 -7.77 -14.99 5.83
C VAL A 337 -7.50 -14.22 4.55
N LYS A 338 -7.30 -14.91 3.42
CA LYS A 338 -7.15 -14.25 2.11
C LYS A 338 -8.41 -13.45 1.76
N LYS A 339 -9.60 -14.01 1.93
CA LYS A 339 -10.86 -13.29 1.71
C LYS A 339 -10.93 -12.04 2.58
N TRP A 340 -10.65 -12.15 3.88
CA TRP A 340 -10.64 -10.98 4.77
C TRP A 340 -9.60 -9.94 4.38
N LEU A 341 -8.40 -10.34 3.95
CA LEU A 341 -7.40 -9.41 3.42
C LEU A 341 -7.91 -8.69 2.16
N GLN A 342 -8.57 -9.41 1.25
CA GLN A 342 -9.10 -8.82 0.01
C GLN A 342 -10.16 -7.76 0.31
N THR A 343 -11.12 -8.05 1.19
CA THR A 343 -12.16 -7.11 1.61
C THR A 343 -11.57 -5.96 2.42
N ALA A 344 -10.76 -6.23 3.45
CA ALA A 344 -10.20 -5.18 4.29
C ALA A 344 -9.33 -4.19 3.49
N LEU A 345 -8.42 -4.69 2.65
CA LEU A 345 -7.52 -3.83 1.90
C LEU A 345 -8.17 -3.23 0.65
N GLY A 346 -9.17 -3.91 0.08
CA GLY A 346 -9.90 -3.45 -1.11
C GLY A 346 -11.01 -2.45 -0.79
N GLU A 347 -11.71 -2.59 0.33
CA GLU A 347 -12.93 -1.80 0.60
C GLU A 347 -12.82 -0.87 1.81
N TRP A 348 -12.02 -1.22 2.83
CA TRP A 348 -11.90 -0.43 4.05
C TRP A 348 -10.61 0.41 4.08
N GLY A 349 -9.58 -0.10 3.42
CA GLY A 349 -8.23 0.45 3.46
C GLY A 349 -7.52 0.18 4.78
N ILE A 350 -6.21 0.45 4.80
CA ILE A 350 -5.37 0.32 6.00
C ILE A 350 -4.45 1.52 6.17
N GLY A 351 -4.21 1.89 7.42
CA GLY A 351 -3.35 3.02 7.75
C GLY A 351 -4.16 4.28 8.07
N ALA A 352 -3.59 5.45 7.82
CA ALA A 352 -4.21 6.73 8.13
C ALA A 352 -4.92 7.33 6.92
N LYS A 353 -5.93 8.16 7.19
CA LYS A 353 -6.67 8.93 6.17
C LYS A 353 -7.35 8.06 5.10
N THR A 354 -7.86 6.89 5.48
CA THR A 354 -8.62 6.00 4.58
C THR A 354 -9.87 6.66 4.01
N ALA A 355 -10.55 7.51 4.78
CA ALA A 355 -11.68 8.32 4.29
C ALA A 355 -11.32 9.28 3.15
N ALA A 356 -10.04 9.68 3.06
CA ALA A 356 -9.52 10.52 1.96
C ALA A 356 -8.92 9.69 0.81
N GLY A 357 -9.13 8.36 0.78
CA GLY A 357 -8.68 7.48 -0.29
C GLY A 357 -7.27 6.89 -0.10
N TYR A 358 -6.63 7.07 1.06
CA TYR A 358 -5.32 6.46 1.33
C TYR A 358 -5.43 5.01 1.76
N GLY A 359 -4.43 4.20 1.41
CA GLY A 359 -4.24 2.88 2.02
C GLY A 359 -5.09 1.74 1.45
N TYR A 360 -5.67 1.93 0.27
CA TYR A 360 -6.36 0.87 -0.47
C TYR A 360 -5.39 0.07 -1.35
N PHE A 361 -5.70 -1.21 -1.57
CA PHE A 361 -4.90 -2.13 -2.37
C PHE A 361 -5.72 -2.75 -3.50
N ASN A 362 -5.05 -2.99 -4.62
CA ASN A 362 -5.56 -3.81 -5.69
C ASN A 362 -5.38 -5.28 -5.30
N THR A 363 -6.51 -5.93 -5.00
CA THR A 363 -6.57 -7.31 -4.49
C THR A 363 -7.15 -8.31 -5.49
N GLY A 364 -7.41 -7.87 -6.72
CA GLY A 364 -8.14 -8.62 -7.76
C GLY A 364 -9.66 -8.55 -7.64
N LEU A 365 -10.19 -7.69 -6.76
CA LEU A 365 -11.59 -7.26 -6.73
C LEU A 365 -11.75 -5.99 -7.59
N ASP A 366 -12.88 -5.83 -8.28
CA ASP A 366 -13.22 -4.61 -9.02
C ASP A 366 -13.33 -3.42 -8.05
N PHE A 367 -12.24 -2.65 -7.90
CA PHE A 367 -12.20 -1.52 -7.00
C PHE A 367 -12.89 -0.29 -7.63
N GLN A 368 -13.97 0.20 -7.02
CA GLN A 368 -14.55 1.51 -7.29
C GLN A 368 -14.20 2.45 -6.14
N LEU A 369 -13.48 3.55 -6.43
CA LEU A 369 -13.19 4.60 -5.45
C LEU A 369 -14.50 5.16 -4.87
N PRO A 370 -14.58 5.42 -3.54
CA PRO A 370 -15.73 6.09 -2.94
C PRO A 370 -15.99 7.44 -3.62
N LYS A 371 -17.26 7.71 -3.99
CA LYS A 371 -17.68 9.01 -4.53
C LYS A 371 -17.62 10.06 -3.42
N GLY A 372 -16.65 10.96 -3.48
CA GLY A 372 -16.46 11.99 -2.47
C GLY A 372 -15.39 13.03 -2.83
N ALA A 373 -15.57 13.72 -3.95
CA ALA A 373 -15.19 15.13 -4.20
C ALA A 373 -15.49 15.40 -5.69
N ASP A 374 -16.47 16.27 -5.96
CA ASP A 374 -16.67 16.83 -7.29
C ASP A 374 -15.38 17.53 -7.73
N ASN A 375 -14.61 16.87 -8.59
CA ASN A 375 -13.73 17.57 -9.50
C ASN A 375 -14.47 17.67 -10.83
N GLY A 376 -14.92 18.90 -11.11
CA GLY A 376 -15.35 19.27 -12.44
C GLY A 376 -14.28 18.93 -13.48
N THR A 377 -14.78 18.59 -14.67
CA THR A 377 -14.08 18.25 -15.92
C THR A 377 -13.60 16.80 -16.03
N GLY A 378 -14.41 16.05 -16.78
CA GLY A 378 -14.23 14.63 -17.02
C GLY A 378 -12.94 14.29 -17.75
N VAL A 379 -12.38 13.16 -17.36
CA VAL A 379 -11.49 12.38 -18.20
C VAL A 379 -12.06 10.97 -18.26
N THR A 380 -12.40 10.59 -19.49
CA THR A 380 -12.92 9.30 -19.91
C THR A 380 -12.02 8.18 -19.39
N THR A 381 -12.64 7.19 -18.75
CA THR A 381 -12.01 5.92 -18.40
C THR A 381 -11.52 5.22 -19.67
N THR A 382 -10.21 5.07 -19.79
CA THR A 382 -9.59 4.01 -20.59
C THR A 382 -8.70 3.21 -19.65
N GLU A 383 -8.97 1.91 -19.53
CA GLU A 383 -8.11 0.93 -18.88
C GLU A 383 -6.64 1.15 -19.30
N PRO A 384 -5.66 1.22 -18.38
CA PRO A 384 -4.26 1.17 -18.77
C PRO A 384 -3.78 -0.28 -18.76
N GLY A 385 -3.65 -0.82 -19.97
CA GLY A 385 -2.71 -1.89 -20.25
C GLY A 385 -1.29 -1.51 -19.82
N ILE A 386 -0.50 -2.53 -19.54
CA ILE A 386 0.92 -2.53 -19.15
C ILE A 386 1.67 -1.36 -19.78
N THR A 387 1.96 -0.31 -19.00
CA THR A 387 2.79 0.81 -19.49
C THR A 387 4.27 0.40 -19.48
N PRO A 388 4.99 0.58 -20.60
CA PRO A 388 6.40 0.22 -20.67
C PRO A 388 7.25 1.14 -19.79
N VAL A 389 8.22 0.54 -19.09
CA VAL A 389 9.10 1.19 -18.10
C VAL A 389 10.01 2.20 -18.80
N LYS A 390 9.87 3.49 -18.49
CA LYS A 390 10.76 4.56 -18.98
C LYS A 390 12.14 4.45 -18.31
N PRO A 391 13.24 4.28 -19.07
CA PRO A 391 14.59 4.30 -18.50
C PRO A 391 14.97 5.71 -18.00
N PRO A 392 15.84 5.82 -16.97
CA PRO A 392 16.27 7.11 -16.42
C PRO A 392 17.08 7.92 -17.45
N PRO A 393 16.91 9.27 -17.51
CA PRO A 393 17.58 10.11 -18.50
C PRO A 393 19.10 10.06 -18.33
N TYR A 394 19.84 9.87 -19.42
CA TYR A 394 21.30 9.80 -19.42
C TYR A 394 21.90 11.03 -20.12
N PRO A 395 22.64 11.89 -19.41
CA PRO A 395 23.22 13.09 -20.03
C PRO A 395 24.30 12.68 -21.05
N SER A 396 24.07 13.03 -22.31
CA SER A 396 25.00 12.81 -23.41
C SER A 396 25.82 14.08 -23.67
N SER A 397 27.13 14.04 -23.42
CA SER A 397 28.06 15.12 -23.76
C SER A 397 28.46 15.16 -25.24
N THR A 398 28.03 14.18 -26.03
CA THR A 398 28.40 14.03 -27.45
C THR A 398 27.34 14.63 -28.37
N SER A 399 27.76 15.39 -29.38
CA SER A 399 26.84 15.99 -30.35
C SER A 399 26.10 14.90 -31.16
N PRO A 400 24.82 15.12 -31.55
CA PRO A 400 24.04 14.11 -32.29
C PRO A 400 24.71 13.62 -33.58
N ALA A 401 25.44 14.50 -34.28
CA ALA A 401 26.18 14.15 -35.49
C ALA A 401 27.33 13.17 -35.23
N ALA A 402 28.01 13.28 -34.08
CA ALA A 402 29.13 12.41 -33.71
C ALA A 402 28.69 10.98 -33.35
N LYS A 403 27.39 10.77 -33.08
CA LYS A 403 26.81 9.45 -32.78
C LYS A 403 26.48 8.63 -34.04
N LEU A 404 26.46 9.26 -35.22
CA LEU A 404 26.11 8.61 -36.49
C LEU A 404 27.36 8.08 -37.19
N LYS A 405 27.37 6.81 -37.58
CA LYS A 405 28.44 6.20 -38.39
C LYS A 405 27.83 5.43 -39.56
N GLY A 406 28.22 5.77 -40.79
CA GLY A 406 27.75 5.07 -42.00
C GLY A 406 26.29 5.35 -42.39
N ILE A 407 25.65 6.35 -41.80
CA ILE A 407 24.30 6.81 -42.16
C ILE A 407 24.44 7.83 -43.31
N SER A 408 23.84 7.52 -44.45
CA SER A 408 23.84 8.37 -45.66
C SER A 408 22.45 8.93 -45.96
N ARG A 409 22.32 9.80 -46.98
CA ARG A 409 21.00 10.29 -47.45
C ARG A 409 20.01 9.17 -47.76
N GLN A 410 20.47 8.02 -48.28
CA GLN A 410 19.62 6.86 -48.58
C GLN A 410 18.96 6.27 -47.32
N HIS A 411 19.56 6.48 -46.15
CA HIS A 411 19.03 6.06 -44.85
C HIS A 411 18.03 7.07 -44.25
N GLY A 412 17.81 8.25 -44.84
CA GLY A 412 16.98 9.28 -44.22
C GLY A 412 17.72 9.99 -43.08
N GLU A 413 18.94 10.46 -43.38
CA GLU A 413 19.88 11.07 -42.42
C GLU A 413 19.26 12.11 -41.46
N ALA A 414 18.27 12.88 -41.92
CA ALA A 414 17.60 13.89 -41.10
C ALA A 414 16.85 13.30 -39.90
N ALA A 415 16.09 12.20 -40.10
CA ALA A 415 15.37 11.53 -39.03
C ALA A 415 16.34 10.91 -38.01
N TRP A 416 17.43 10.31 -38.48
CA TRP A 416 18.44 9.72 -37.59
C TRP A 416 19.23 10.75 -36.80
N LYS A 417 19.39 11.99 -37.30
CA LYS A 417 19.94 13.10 -36.51
C LYS A 417 19.03 13.49 -35.34
N ILE A 418 17.71 13.47 -35.55
CA ILE A 418 16.72 13.72 -34.48
C ILE A 418 16.78 12.60 -33.45
N ILE A 419 16.76 11.34 -33.92
CA ILE A 419 16.85 10.16 -33.03
C ILE A 419 18.17 10.16 -32.23
N ALA A 420 19.29 10.54 -32.85
CA ALA A 420 20.60 10.62 -32.18
C ALA A 420 20.64 11.66 -31.05
N ALA A 421 19.78 12.67 -31.08
CA ALA A 421 19.66 13.66 -30.00
C ALA A 421 18.95 13.10 -28.76
N GLY A 422 18.32 11.92 -28.85
CA GLY A 422 17.66 11.25 -27.74
C GLY A 422 18.62 10.88 -26.61
N GLU A 423 18.14 10.99 -25.38
CA GLU A 423 18.90 10.81 -24.14
C GLU A 423 19.41 9.37 -23.94
N HIS A 424 18.74 8.39 -24.56
CA HIS A 424 19.07 6.96 -24.43
C HIS A 424 19.85 6.39 -25.62
N VAL A 425 20.27 7.24 -26.57
CA VAL A 425 21.01 6.79 -27.78
C VAL A 425 22.49 7.06 -27.60
N GLU A 426 23.28 5.99 -27.57
CA GLU A 426 24.75 6.03 -27.48
C GLU A 426 25.37 6.19 -28.88
N LYS A 427 24.94 5.34 -29.82
CA LYS A 427 25.54 5.25 -31.16
C LYS A 427 24.58 4.65 -32.17
N ILE A 428 24.62 5.14 -33.41
CA ILE A 428 23.84 4.62 -34.54
C ILE A 428 24.78 4.25 -35.69
N GLU A 429 24.67 3.02 -36.18
CA GLU A 429 25.48 2.47 -37.27
C GLU A 429 24.60 2.08 -38.46
N GLY A 430 24.90 2.63 -39.64
CA GLY A 430 24.22 2.30 -40.89
C GLY A 430 24.61 0.92 -41.41
N GLY A 431 23.61 0.14 -41.80
CA GLY A 431 23.75 -1.21 -42.35
C GLY A 431 23.44 -1.25 -43.85
N PRO A 432 23.16 -2.43 -44.42
CA PRO A 432 22.89 -2.59 -45.84
C PRO A 432 21.56 -1.94 -46.26
N VAL A 433 21.53 -1.47 -47.50
CA VAL A 433 20.33 -0.96 -48.19
C VAL A 433 19.99 -1.91 -49.33
N SER A 434 18.73 -2.31 -49.44
CA SER A 434 18.24 -3.22 -50.49
C SER A 434 16.95 -2.68 -51.11
N PHE A 435 16.68 -3.07 -52.36
CA PHE A 435 15.49 -2.63 -53.12
C PHE A 435 14.52 -3.79 -53.41
N ARG A 436 14.68 -4.92 -52.70
CA ARG A 436 13.80 -6.08 -52.83
C ARG A 436 12.60 -5.92 -51.91
N GLU A 437 11.41 -6.32 -52.38
CA GLU A 437 10.24 -6.39 -51.52
C GLU A 437 10.44 -7.42 -50.41
N MET A 438 10.06 -7.03 -49.19
CA MET A 438 10.15 -7.86 -48.00
C MET A 438 8.75 -8.25 -47.54
N ASN A 439 8.58 -9.52 -47.14
CA ASN A 439 7.31 -10.09 -46.68
C ASN A 439 6.98 -9.76 -45.20
N GLU A 440 7.70 -8.84 -44.56
CA GLU A 440 7.49 -8.45 -43.15
C GLU A 440 6.99 -7.00 -43.04
N PRO A 441 6.09 -6.68 -42.10
CA PRO A 441 5.64 -5.31 -41.87
C PRO A 441 6.79 -4.43 -41.36
N LEU A 442 7.00 -3.28 -42.01
CA LEU A 442 8.05 -2.31 -41.68
C LEU A 442 7.40 -1.00 -41.19
N PRO A 443 7.98 -0.27 -40.22
CA PRO A 443 9.29 -0.49 -39.59
C PRO A 443 9.28 -1.59 -38.51
N ALA A 444 10.28 -2.47 -38.56
CA ALA A 444 10.46 -3.59 -37.63
C ALA A 444 11.71 -3.39 -36.76
N ARG A 445 11.71 -4.00 -35.57
CA ARG A 445 12.85 -4.00 -34.63
C ARG A 445 13.18 -5.40 -34.17
N LYS A 446 14.45 -5.63 -33.86
CA LYS A 446 14.92 -6.78 -33.08
C LYS A 446 15.77 -6.28 -31.91
N ILE A 447 15.37 -6.63 -30.70
CA ILE A 447 16.09 -6.31 -29.47
C ILE A 447 17.12 -7.40 -29.23
N SER A 448 18.34 -7.03 -28.84
CA SER A 448 19.42 -7.98 -28.53
C SER A 448 20.28 -7.49 -27.37
N HIS A 449 21.12 -8.37 -26.85
CA HIS A 449 22.06 -8.06 -25.75
C HIS A 449 21.37 -7.52 -24.49
N GLY A 450 20.21 -8.09 -24.15
CA GLY A 450 19.45 -7.72 -22.94
C GLY A 450 18.90 -6.29 -22.96
N GLY A 451 18.50 -5.78 -24.13
CA GLY A 451 17.95 -4.43 -24.29
C GLY A 451 18.96 -3.36 -24.73
N LYS A 452 20.26 -3.68 -24.77
CA LYS A 452 21.31 -2.69 -25.07
C LYS A 452 21.44 -2.34 -26.55
N THR A 453 20.81 -3.09 -27.45
CA THR A 453 20.97 -2.88 -28.88
C THR A 453 19.69 -3.20 -29.64
N LEU A 454 19.27 -2.25 -30.48
CA LEU A 454 18.15 -2.40 -31.41
C LEU A 454 18.67 -2.53 -32.83
N GLU A 455 18.27 -3.59 -33.53
CA GLU A 455 18.43 -3.71 -34.98
C GLU A 455 17.12 -3.32 -35.63
N VAL A 456 17.16 -2.22 -36.39
CA VAL A 456 15.99 -1.55 -36.95
C VAL A 456 15.97 -1.75 -38.46
N ARG A 457 14.83 -2.18 -39.00
CA ARG A 457 14.58 -2.29 -40.44
C ARG A 457 13.39 -1.40 -40.80
N TYR A 458 13.52 -0.58 -41.84
CA TYR A 458 12.47 0.37 -42.25
C TYR A 458 12.60 0.71 -43.73
N LYS A 459 11.53 1.29 -44.31
CA LYS A 459 11.54 1.82 -45.67
C LYS A 459 11.83 3.32 -45.68
N ASN A 460 12.57 3.76 -46.68
CA ASN A 460 12.74 5.16 -47.03
C ASN A 460 12.61 5.28 -48.55
N GLY A 461 11.42 5.62 -49.04
CA GLY A 461 11.08 5.47 -50.46
C GLY A 461 11.05 3.99 -50.88
N SER A 462 11.66 3.68 -52.03
CA SER A 462 11.78 2.31 -52.56
C SER A 462 12.92 1.49 -51.91
N ALA A 463 13.71 2.11 -51.02
CA ALA A 463 14.83 1.46 -50.34
C ALA A 463 14.41 0.87 -48.98
N CYS A 464 14.77 -0.38 -48.73
CA CYS A 464 14.71 -1.03 -47.42
C CYS A 464 16.09 -0.91 -46.75
N CYS A 465 16.12 -0.19 -45.63
CA CYS A 465 17.35 0.16 -44.90
C CYS A 465 17.42 -0.61 -43.58
N GLN A 466 18.63 -1.01 -43.19
CA GLN A 466 18.92 -1.57 -41.87
C GLN A 466 19.84 -0.64 -41.09
N VAL A 467 19.52 -0.39 -39.82
CA VAL A 467 20.30 0.45 -38.92
C VAL A 467 20.42 -0.23 -37.56
N LYS A 468 21.59 -0.14 -36.94
CA LYS A 468 21.85 -0.66 -35.60
C LYS A 468 21.99 0.49 -34.61
N VAL A 469 21.20 0.47 -33.54
CA VAL A 469 21.17 1.50 -32.50
C VAL A 469 21.65 0.89 -31.19
N LYS A 470 22.74 1.44 -30.64
CA LYS A 470 23.19 1.12 -29.28
C LYS A 470 22.55 2.07 -28.28
N LEU A 471 21.98 1.50 -27.23
CA LEU A 471 21.27 2.24 -26.20
C LEU A 471 22.14 2.38 -24.94
N GLN A 472 22.10 3.56 -24.34
CA GLN A 472 22.75 3.88 -23.06
C GLN A 472 21.70 4.04 -21.96
N GLY A 473 22.04 3.61 -20.74
CA GLY A 473 21.12 3.68 -19.60
C GLY A 473 19.92 2.73 -19.69
N VAL A 474 19.99 1.73 -20.58
CA VAL A 474 18.95 0.71 -20.79
C VAL A 474 19.44 -0.65 -20.28
N HIS A 475 18.67 -1.25 -19.38
CA HIS A 475 19.04 -2.46 -18.63
C HIS A 475 18.08 -3.63 -18.83
N SER A 476 16.98 -3.43 -19.57
CA SER A 476 16.01 -4.47 -19.88
C SER A 476 15.45 -4.35 -21.31
N GLU A 477 14.92 -5.45 -21.85
CA GLU A 477 14.24 -5.43 -23.14
C GLU A 477 12.97 -4.55 -23.13
N ALA A 478 12.30 -4.42 -21.98
CA ALA A 478 11.14 -3.57 -21.80
C ALA A 478 11.48 -2.06 -21.85
N GLU A 479 12.63 -1.65 -21.33
CA GLU A 479 13.13 -0.27 -21.47
C GLU A 479 13.56 0.02 -22.92
N ALA A 480 14.21 -0.94 -23.58
CA ALA A 480 14.55 -0.83 -25.01
C ALA A 480 13.29 -0.71 -25.88
N GLN A 481 12.24 -1.43 -25.49
CA GLN A 481 10.91 -1.38 -26.09
C GLN A 481 10.28 0.01 -25.94
N TRP A 482 10.41 0.63 -24.77
CA TRP A 482 9.95 2.00 -24.53
C TRP A 482 10.68 3.03 -25.40
N VAL A 483 12.01 2.92 -25.50
CA VAL A 483 12.84 3.81 -26.35
C VAL A 483 12.45 3.68 -27.82
N TRP A 484 12.15 2.45 -28.26
CA TRP A 484 11.63 2.24 -29.61
C TRP A 484 10.30 2.95 -29.84
N GLU A 485 9.31 2.74 -28.98
CA GLU A 485 7.94 3.23 -29.19
C GLU A 485 7.83 4.75 -29.08
N THR A 486 8.57 5.35 -28.16
CA THR A 486 8.45 6.78 -27.86
C THR A 486 9.47 7.64 -28.59
N GLY A 487 10.64 7.09 -28.94
CA GLY A 487 11.74 7.84 -29.56
C GLY A 487 11.98 7.54 -31.03
N ILE A 488 12.05 6.25 -31.41
CA ILE A 488 12.53 5.83 -32.74
C ILE A 488 11.38 5.66 -33.73
N LEU A 489 10.34 4.94 -33.33
CA LEU A 489 9.20 4.61 -34.20
C LEU A 489 8.48 5.85 -34.76
N PRO A 490 8.20 6.92 -33.97
CA PRO A 490 7.50 8.10 -34.49
C PRO A 490 8.29 8.82 -35.59
N GLU A 491 9.61 8.90 -35.47
CA GLU A 491 10.47 9.54 -36.48
C GLU A 491 10.60 8.70 -37.75
N LEU A 492 10.60 7.37 -37.63
CA LEU A 492 10.60 6.48 -38.80
C LEU A 492 9.25 6.44 -39.51
N ALA A 493 8.15 6.57 -38.78
CA ALA A 493 6.81 6.68 -39.38
C ALA A 493 6.69 7.92 -40.28
N LYS A 494 7.33 9.05 -39.91
CA LYS A 494 7.38 10.26 -40.72
C LYS A 494 8.13 10.08 -42.05
N LEU A 495 9.13 9.19 -42.09
CA LEU A 495 9.84 8.85 -43.34
C LEU A 495 8.97 8.01 -44.29
N ALA A 496 8.13 7.14 -43.73
CA ALA A 496 7.19 6.34 -44.53
C ALA A 496 6.06 7.21 -45.11
N SER A 497 5.51 8.15 -44.33
CA SER A 497 4.46 9.06 -44.81
C SER A 497 4.93 10.09 -45.84
N ALA A 498 6.24 10.39 -45.89
CA ALA A 498 6.82 11.28 -46.89
C ALA A 498 7.13 10.59 -48.24
N ALA A 499 6.89 9.28 -48.34
CA ALA A 499 7.24 8.44 -49.49
C ALA A 499 6.02 7.90 -50.26
N GLU A 500 4.79 8.22 -49.84
CA GLU A 500 3.58 7.99 -50.63
C GLU A 500 3.31 9.24 -51.50
N PRO A 501 3.02 9.07 -52.81
CA PRO A 501 2.95 10.17 -53.77
C PRO A 501 1.86 11.20 -53.51
#